data_AF-A0A925X602-F1
#
_entry.id   AF-A0A925X602-F1
#
_cell.length_a   1.000
_cell.length_b   1.000
_cell.length_c   1.000
_cell.angle_alpha   90.00
_cell.angle_beta   90.00
_cell.angle_gamma   90.00
#
_symmetry.space_group_name_H-M   'P 1'
#
loop_
_entity.id
_entity.type
_entity.pdbx_description
1 polymer ?
#
loop_
_entity_poly.entity_id
_entity_poly.type
_entity_poly.pdbx_seq_one_letter_code
_entity_poly.pdbx_strand_id
1 'polypeptide(L)'
;MNPISGHLISRSANASVASDRSATLIEPLEGRVFMDAMPGPGRPPGQVPTAGALPLHVKMARDLVQHVIPQNNLYDTPSILQWAGVDGQTVYKNTSVCSTLITKLTMRAYGFTSSNFTQWTGETSPEAEDYYDAAITNNGFKRVMNIANLRVGDLFIAKYLDPEATVTGHVTMVNQLPRFVSMTSTTRTYSMEVIDSSSSYHGSADTRNVIDPGTGETDTGIGIGTMRMITDTNGLLIKYSWSMLTSSVIYDATERPSLFATIPQYYFYGQQPSRMLGTAPDSGTTTFNDSVKIGDGANVGTVDSLT
;
A
#
# COMPACT_ATOMS: atom_id res chain seq x y z
N MET A 1 -15.65 9.53 -26.76
CA MET A 1 -16.77 10.46 -27.01
C MET A 1 -18.03 9.85 -26.42
N ASN A 2 -18.65 10.54 -25.45
CA ASN A 2 -19.95 10.21 -24.85
C ASN A 2 -21.08 10.32 -25.90
N PRO A 3 -22.33 9.82 -25.67
CA PRO A 3 -23.07 9.81 -24.38
C PRO A 3 -24.00 8.60 -24.12
N ILE A 4 -24.44 8.36 -22.87
CA ILE A 4 -25.82 7.89 -22.55
C ILE A 4 -26.29 8.50 -21.22
N SER A 5 -27.54 8.95 -21.26
CA SER A 5 -28.36 9.64 -20.26
C SER A 5 -28.98 8.65 -19.25
N GLY A 6 -29.50 9.17 -18.14
CA GLY A 6 -29.92 8.39 -16.97
C GLY A 6 -31.30 7.75 -17.02
N HIS A 7 -31.63 6.93 -16.02
CA HIS A 7 -32.99 6.83 -15.47
C HIS A 7 -33.09 5.95 -14.19
N LEU A 8 -33.95 6.44 -13.29
CA LEU A 8 -34.83 5.74 -12.35
C LEU A 8 -34.28 5.12 -11.06
N ILE A 9 -34.49 5.91 -10.01
CA ILE A 9 -34.78 5.48 -8.64
C ILE A 9 -36.05 4.61 -8.64
N SER A 10 -35.95 3.39 -8.14
CA SER A 10 -37.11 2.67 -7.61
C SER A 10 -36.76 2.10 -6.23
N ARG A 11 -37.58 2.50 -5.23
CA ARG A 11 -37.59 1.93 -3.89
C ARG A 11 -38.38 0.63 -3.92
N SER A 12 -37.84 -0.44 -3.34
CA SER A 12 -38.66 -1.50 -2.76
C SER A 12 -37.96 -2.09 -1.54
N ALA A 13 -38.78 -2.48 -0.57
CA ALA A 13 -38.45 -2.73 0.81
C ALA A 13 -38.20 -4.22 1.10
N ASN A 14 -37.54 -4.44 2.25
CA ASN A 14 -37.60 -5.61 3.14
C ASN A 14 -37.03 -6.95 2.62
N ALA A 15 -35.94 -7.39 3.25
CA ALA A 15 -35.94 -8.63 4.03
C ALA A 15 -34.75 -8.65 5.00
N SER A 16 -35.07 -8.70 6.29
CA SER A 16 -34.17 -9.03 7.39
C SER A 16 -33.66 -10.47 7.27
N VAL A 17 -32.35 -10.66 7.20
CA VAL A 17 -31.70 -11.92 7.57
C VAL A 17 -30.49 -11.59 8.41
N ALA A 18 -30.68 -11.62 9.73
CA ALA A 18 -29.60 -11.71 10.68
C ALA A 18 -28.95 -13.09 10.50
N SER A 19 -27.79 -13.15 9.86
CA SER A 19 -26.96 -14.36 9.88
C SER A 19 -26.04 -14.30 11.09
N ASP A 20 -26.47 -15.01 12.13
CA ASP A 20 -25.68 -15.53 13.23
C ASP A 20 -24.32 -16.05 12.73
N ARG A 21 -23.23 -15.37 13.10
CA ARG A 21 -21.88 -15.91 13.03
C ARG A 21 -21.35 -16.01 14.45
N SER A 22 -21.77 -17.08 15.10
CA SER A 22 -21.10 -17.69 16.23
C SER A 22 -19.58 -17.74 15.99
N ALA A 23 -18.85 -17.02 16.85
CA ALA A 23 -17.40 -16.97 16.87
C ALA A 23 -16.84 -18.38 17.08
N THR A 24 -16.27 -18.95 16.03
CA THR A 24 -15.43 -20.14 16.15
C THR A 24 -14.07 -19.67 16.65
N LEU A 25 -13.73 -20.05 17.88
CA LEU A 25 -12.40 -19.89 18.46
C LEU A 25 -11.39 -20.60 17.54
N ILE A 26 -10.53 -19.83 16.87
CA ILE A 26 -9.42 -20.36 16.08
C ILE A 26 -8.16 -20.33 16.95
N GLU A 27 -7.57 -21.51 17.08
CA GLU A 27 -6.32 -21.87 17.75
C GLU A 27 -5.11 -20.95 17.42
N PRO A 28 -4.09 -20.86 18.30
CA PRO A 28 -2.89 -20.05 18.08
C PRO A 28 -2.08 -20.51 16.85
N LEU A 29 -1.57 -19.54 16.10
CA LEU A 29 -0.70 -19.72 14.94
C LEU A 29 0.74 -20.12 15.35
N GLU A 30 0.92 -21.30 15.93
CA GLU A 30 2.24 -21.93 16.04
C GLU A 30 2.34 -23.14 15.11
N GLY A 31 3.30 -23.09 14.16
CA GLY A 31 3.84 -24.33 13.57
C GLY A 31 3.55 -24.66 12.10
N ARG A 32 3.30 -23.71 11.19
CA ARG A 32 3.35 -24.02 9.73
C ARG A 32 4.75 -23.84 9.15
N VAL A 33 5.47 -24.95 9.09
CA VAL A 33 6.69 -25.13 8.29
C VAL A 33 6.30 -25.10 6.81
N PHE A 34 6.67 -24.03 6.10
CA PHE A 34 6.67 -24.03 4.63
C PHE A 34 8.04 -24.50 4.14
N MET A 35 8.08 -25.70 3.57
CA MET A 35 9.24 -26.27 2.90
C MET A 35 9.51 -25.61 1.53
N ASP A 36 10.80 -25.32 1.33
CA ASP A 36 11.60 -25.36 0.10
C ASP A 36 11.13 -24.64 -1.17
N ALA A 37 11.72 -23.47 -1.39
CA ALA A 37 12.08 -22.99 -2.73
C ALA A 37 13.61 -23.10 -2.91
N MET A 38 14.01 -23.98 -3.83
CA MET A 38 15.41 -24.21 -4.22
C MET A 38 16.08 -22.91 -4.73
N PRO A 39 17.34 -22.64 -4.38
CA PRO A 39 18.08 -21.51 -4.93
C PRO A 39 18.49 -21.77 -6.39
N GLY A 40 18.26 -20.79 -7.26
CA GLY A 40 18.82 -20.79 -8.60
C GLY A 40 20.36 -20.81 -8.61
N PRO A 41 20.99 -21.24 -9.72
CA PRO A 41 22.44 -21.34 -9.81
C PRO A 41 23.06 -19.92 -9.78
N GLY A 42 23.85 -19.63 -8.75
CA GLY A 42 24.59 -18.36 -8.63
C GLY A 42 24.61 -17.70 -7.25
N ARG A 43 24.03 -18.30 -6.21
CA ARG A 43 24.11 -17.74 -4.85
C ARG A 43 25.50 -18.01 -4.24
N PRO A 44 26.31 -16.98 -3.91
CA PRO A 44 27.52 -17.19 -3.11
C PRO A 44 27.14 -17.73 -1.72
N PRO A 45 27.93 -18.67 -1.15
CA PRO A 45 27.69 -19.21 0.18
C PRO A 45 27.98 -18.11 1.22
N GLY A 46 26.96 -17.35 1.57
CA GLY A 46 27.04 -16.29 2.55
C GLY A 46 25.64 -15.86 2.95
N GLN A 47 25.14 -16.47 4.03
CA GLN A 47 23.86 -16.22 4.69
C GLN A 47 22.62 -16.58 3.84
N VAL A 48 22.12 -17.80 4.04
CA VAL A 48 20.67 -18.05 4.06
C VAL A 48 20.10 -17.06 5.07
N PRO A 49 19.19 -16.13 4.74
CA PRO A 49 18.49 -15.40 5.77
C PRO A 49 17.80 -16.45 6.62
N THR A 50 18.31 -16.67 7.83
CA THR A 50 17.57 -17.28 8.93
C THR A 50 16.17 -16.71 8.84
N ALA A 51 15.12 -17.54 8.84
CA ALA A 51 13.72 -17.13 8.74
C ALA A 51 13.50 -15.84 9.52
N GLY A 52 13.62 -14.71 8.81
CA GLY A 52 13.85 -13.43 9.46
C GLY A 52 12.53 -13.01 10.04
N ALA A 53 12.50 -12.58 11.29
CA ALA A 53 11.31 -11.95 11.83
C ALA A 53 10.81 -10.89 10.83
N LEU A 54 9.52 -10.96 10.49
CA LEU A 54 8.93 -10.04 9.51
C LEU A 54 9.22 -8.58 9.91
N PRO A 55 9.55 -7.71 8.94
CA PRO A 55 9.75 -6.29 9.22
C PRO A 55 8.58 -5.68 9.97
N LEU A 56 8.85 -4.75 10.90
CA LEU A 56 7.81 -4.21 11.79
C LEU A 56 6.68 -3.52 11.01
N HIS A 57 7.00 -2.66 10.04
CA HIS A 57 6.00 -2.02 9.19
C HIS A 57 5.09 -3.01 8.43
N VAL A 58 5.61 -4.17 8.00
CA VAL A 58 4.81 -5.24 7.38
C VAL A 58 3.85 -5.85 8.40
N LYS A 59 4.33 -6.16 9.61
CA LYS A 59 3.47 -6.71 10.68
C LYS A 59 2.34 -5.75 11.01
N MET A 60 2.65 -4.46 11.16
CA MET A 60 1.66 -3.42 11.46
C MET A 60 0.63 -3.28 10.32
N ALA A 61 1.07 -3.30 9.07
CA ALA A 61 0.18 -3.19 7.93
C ALA A 61 -0.74 -4.42 7.79
N ARG A 62 -0.20 -5.63 7.98
CA ARG A 62 -1.00 -6.86 8.00
C ARG A 62 -2.03 -6.85 9.14
N ASP A 63 -1.63 -6.42 10.33
CA ASP A 63 -2.53 -6.30 11.47
C ASP A 63 -3.66 -5.29 11.19
N LEU A 64 -3.35 -4.19 10.50
CA LEU A 64 -4.34 -3.21 10.08
C LEU A 64 -5.32 -3.79 9.05
N VAL A 65 -4.82 -4.44 7.99
CA VAL A 65 -5.66 -5.09 6.96
C VAL A 65 -6.56 -6.17 7.56
N GLN A 66 -6.05 -6.94 8.52
CA GLN A 66 -6.80 -8.04 9.12
C GLN A 66 -8.01 -7.57 9.94
N HIS A 67 -7.95 -6.38 10.53
CA HIS A 67 -8.93 -5.94 11.54
C HIS A 67 -9.72 -4.68 11.15
N VAL A 68 -9.27 -3.92 10.16
CA VAL A 68 -10.04 -2.77 9.66
C VAL A 68 -11.31 -3.27 8.99
N ILE A 69 -12.45 -2.65 9.32
CA ILE A 69 -13.73 -2.90 8.66
C ILE A 69 -13.92 -1.88 7.53
N PRO A 70 -14.73 -2.19 6.49
CA PRO A 70 -14.89 -1.29 5.34
C PRO A 70 -15.28 0.16 5.70
N GLN A 71 -16.16 0.35 6.68
CA GLN A 71 -16.59 1.71 7.11
C GLN A 71 -15.45 2.55 7.68
N ASN A 72 -14.39 1.90 8.16
CA ASN A 72 -13.21 2.54 8.72
C ASN A 72 -12.00 2.44 7.79
N ASN A 73 -12.20 2.03 6.53
CA ASN A 73 -11.15 1.81 5.56
C ASN A 73 -11.32 2.71 4.33
N LEU A 74 -10.64 3.85 4.33
CA LEU A 74 -10.85 4.88 3.33
C LEU A 74 -9.57 5.15 2.54
N TYR A 75 -9.71 5.20 1.21
CA TYR A 75 -8.73 5.81 0.34
C TYR A 75 -8.97 7.33 0.27
N ASP A 76 -8.41 8.07 1.21
CA ASP A 76 -8.66 9.51 1.34
C ASP A 76 -7.58 10.22 2.19
N THR A 77 -7.76 11.52 2.38
CA THR A 77 -6.96 12.41 3.22
C THR A 77 -7.87 13.17 4.20
N PRO A 78 -7.35 13.66 5.36
CA PRO A 78 -5.99 13.53 5.86
C PRO A 78 -5.66 12.12 6.33
N SER A 79 -4.36 11.78 6.35
CA SER A 79 -3.95 10.40 6.61
C SER A 79 -3.95 10.01 8.09
N ILE A 80 -4.68 8.94 8.42
CA ILE A 80 -4.90 8.39 9.76
C ILE A 80 -4.67 6.88 9.71
N LEU A 81 -3.74 6.36 10.52
CA LEU A 81 -3.58 4.93 10.76
C LEU A 81 -3.75 4.66 12.26
N GLN A 82 -4.70 3.81 12.63
CA GLN A 82 -5.03 3.49 14.02
C GLN A 82 -5.18 1.97 14.19
N TRP A 83 -4.63 1.47 15.29
CA TRP A 83 -4.73 0.08 15.73
C TRP A 83 -5.42 0.05 17.08
N ALA A 84 -6.45 -0.78 17.25
CA ALA A 84 -7.12 -0.88 18.55
C ALA A 84 -6.11 -1.33 19.63
N GLY A 85 -6.20 -0.73 20.82
CA GLY A 85 -5.29 -0.98 21.94
C GLY A 85 -3.97 -0.20 21.88
N VAL A 86 -3.66 0.49 20.78
CA VAL A 86 -2.48 1.34 20.64
C VAL A 86 -2.87 2.80 20.87
N ASP A 87 -2.10 3.53 21.69
CA ASP A 87 -2.29 4.96 21.99
C ASP A 87 -3.75 5.31 22.41
N GLY A 88 -4.40 4.40 23.14
CA GLY A 88 -5.77 4.57 23.63
C GLY A 88 -6.86 4.42 22.56
N GLN A 89 -6.52 4.03 21.33
CA GLN A 89 -7.50 3.80 20.27
C GLN A 89 -8.35 2.56 20.58
N THR A 90 -9.65 2.65 20.32
CA THR A 90 -10.60 1.54 20.56
C THR A 90 -10.99 0.81 19.28
N VAL A 91 -10.61 1.34 18.11
CA VAL A 91 -10.95 0.80 16.80
C VAL A 91 -9.73 0.76 15.88
N TYR A 92 -9.77 -0.14 14.91
CA TYR A 92 -8.89 -0.11 13.75
C TYR A 92 -9.46 0.88 12.72
N LYS A 93 -8.59 1.75 12.20
CA LYS A 93 -8.97 2.73 11.18
C LYS A 93 -7.83 3.01 10.22
N ASN A 94 -8.17 3.09 8.94
CA ASN A 94 -7.32 3.56 7.87
C ASN A 94 -8.03 4.70 7.13
N THR A 95 -7.33 5.81 6.98
CA THR A 95 -7.61 6.83 5.97
C THR A 95 -6.26 7.18 5.37
N SER A 96 -5.99 6.76 4.14
CA SER A 96 -4.69 7.03 3.52
C SER A 96 -4.75 6.89 2.01
N VAL A 97 -3.84 7.54 1.31
CA VAL A 97 -3.49 7.19 -0.07
C VAL A 97 -2.24 6.31 -0.08
N CYS A 98 -1.84 5.81 -1.25
CA CYS A 98 -0.76 4.83 -1.36
C CYS A 98 0.56 5.30 -0.73
N SER A 99 1.02 6.52 -1.05
CA SER A 99 2.28 7.05 -0.50
C SER A 99 2.18 7.35 0.99
N THR A 100 1.06 7.94 1.45
CA THR A 100 0.91 8.32 2.86
C THR A 100 0.73 7.10 3.77
N LEU A 101 0.18 6.00 3.27
CA LEU A 101 0.19 4.71 3.97
C LEU A 101 1.64 4.30 4.31
N ILE A 102 2.51 4.27 3.30
CA ILE A 102 3.93 3.88 3.46
C ILE A 102 4.66 4.85 4.39
N THR A 103 4.47 6.16 4.21
CA THR A 103 5.06 7.20 5.06
C THR A 103 4.65 6.99 6.52
N LYS A 104 3.35 6.94 6.83
CA LYS A 104 2.87 6.82 8.21
C LYS A 104 3.25 5.48 8.86
N LEU A 105 3.18 4.37 8.11
CA LEU A 105 3.59 3.06 8.61
C LEU A 105 5.06 3.04 9.03
N THR A 106 5.94 3.61 8.20
CA THR A 106 7.39 3.57 8.45
C THR A 106 7.83 4.59 9.48
N MET A 107 7.18 5.77 9.56
CA MET A 107 7.31 6.69 10.69
C MET A 107 6.96 5.99 12.01
N ARG A 108 5.85 5.26 12.06
CA ARG A 108 5.43 4.55 13.27
C ARG A 108 6.34 3.35 13.60
N ALA A 109 6.75 2.59 12.59
CA ALA A 109 7.57 1.39 12.79
C ALA A 109 9.01 1.71 13.18
N TYR A 110 9.58 2.79 12.65
CA TYR A 110 11.03 3.06 12.76
C TYR A 110 11.36 4.42 13.38
N GLY A 111 10.36 5.21 13.76
CA GLY A 111 10.58 6.54 14.32
C GLY A 111 11.06 7.57 13.29
N PHE A 112 10.84 7.32 11.98
CA PHE A 112 11.10 8.34 10.98
C PHE A 112 10.20 9.55 11.22
N THR A 113 10.73 10.71 10.85
CA THR A 113 10.07 12.01 11.00
C THR A 113 9.78 12.60 9.62
N SER A 114 8.92 13.60 9.54
CA SER A 114 8.72 14.36 8.30
C SER A 114 10.03 14.94 7.77
N SER A 115 10.97 15.32 8.65
CA SER A 115 12.30 15.79 8.24
C SER A 115 13.11 14.71 7.52
N ASN A 116 12.95 13.43 7.86
CA ASN A 116 13.63 12.35 7.13
C ASN A 116 13.06 12.25 5.72
N PHE A 117 11.74 12.29 5.55
CA PHE A 117 11.11 12.28 4.24
C PHE A 117 11.47 13.53 3.44
N THR A 118 11.42 14.73 4.01
CA THR A 118 11.87 15.95 3.33
C THR A 118 13.31 15.86 2.86
N GLN A 119 14.21 15.25 3.64
CA GLN A 119 15.59 15.03 3.21
C GLN A 119 15.70 14.04 2.03
N TRP A 120 14.85 13.02 1.98
CA TRP A 120 14.90 11.97 0.97
C TRP A 120 14.20 12.37 -0.33
N THR A 121 13.01 12.97 -0.18
CA THR A 121 12.03 13.19 -1.25
C THR A 121 11.82 14.67 -1.57
N GLY A 122 12.31 15.58 -0.72
CA GLY A 122 12.06 17.03 -0.86
C GLY A 122 10.77 17.52 -0.19
N GLU A 123 9.88 16.61 0.20
CA GLU A 123 8.52 16.92 0.68
C GLU A 123 8.26 16.35 2.08
N THR A 124 7.42 17.01 2.88
CA THR A 124 6.99 16.49 4.20
C THR A 124 5.94 15.39 4.09
N SER A 125 5.18 15.39 3.00
CA SER A 125 4.17 14.40 2.65
C SER A 125 4.35 13.97 1.18
N PRO A 126 5.38 13.17 0.89
CA PRO A 126 5.71 12.80 -0.49
C PRO A 126 4.59 12.07 -1.22
N GLU A 127 4.46 12.40 -2.49
CA GLU A 127 3.66 11.66 -3.45
C GLU A 127 4.47 10.50 -4.06
N ALA A 128 3.82 9.66 -4.86
CA ALA A 128 4.45 8.47 -5.41
C ALA A 128 5.63 8.79 -6.35
N GLU A 129 5.58 9.90 -7.08
CA GLU A 129 6.71 10.31 -7.91
C GLU A 129 7.94 10.73 -7.10
N ASP A 130 7.75 11.35 -5.93
CA ASP A 130 8.87 11.73 -5.07
C ASP A 130 9.57 10.49 -4.49
N TYR A 131 8.80 9.44 -4.15
CA TYR A 131 9.34 8.13 -3.80
C TYR A 131 10.16 7.54 -4.96
N TYR A 132 9.65 7.68 -6.20
CA TYR A 132 10.36 7.18 -7.39
C TYR A 132 11.69 7.91 -7.59
N ASP A 133 11.68 9.24 -7.54
CA ASP A 133 12.85 10.09 -7.76
C ASP A 133 13.88 9.96 -6.61
N ALA A 134 13.44 9.79 -5.37
CA ALA A 134 14.32 9.45 -4.26
C ALA A 134 14.93 8.05 -4.42
N ALA A 135 14.13 7.06 -4.84
CA ALA A 135 14.61 5.71 -5.06
C ALA A 135 15.57 5.59 -6.24
N ILE A 136 15.35 6.31 -7.36
CA ILE A 136 16.25 6.24 -8.51
C ILE A 136 17.67 6.68 -8.17
N THR A 137 17.79 7.66 -7.25
CA THR A 137 19.05 8.23 -6.75
C THR A 137 19.60 7.51 -5.50
N ASN A 138 18.89 6.51 -4.98
CA ASN A 138 19.16 5.84 -3.69
C ASN A 138 19.24 6.80 -2.49
N ASN A 139 18.44 7.88 -2.50
CA ASN A 139 18.37 8.81 -1.37
C ASN A 139 17.31 8.35 -0.37
N GLY A 140 17.73 7.77 0.76
CA GLY A 140 16.80 7.21 1.76
C GLY A 140 16.20 5.86 1.38
N PHE A 141 16.52 5.34 0.19
CA PHE A 141 16.06 4.05 -0.32
C PHE A 141 17.21 3.29 -0.96
N LYS A 142 17.10 1.97 -1.06
CA LYS A 142 18.02 1.13 -1.85
C LYS A 142 17.27 0.44 -2.97
N ARG A 143 17.64 0.67 -4.22
CA ARG A 143 17.03 -0.01 -5.36
C ARG A 143 17.25 -1.51 -5.32
N VAL A 144 16.20 -2.25 -5.64
CA VAL A 144 16.24 -3.70 -5.84
C VAL A 144 16.05 -3.98 -7.32
N MET A 145 17.16 -4.17 -8.03
CA MET A 145 17.13 -4.29 -9.50
C MET A 145 16.55 -5.62 -9.98
N ASN A 146 16.82 -6.70 -9.23
CA ASN A 146 16.44 -8.05 -9.62
C ASN A 146 15.29 -8.54 -8.73
N ILE A 147 14.21 -9.02 -9.35
CA ILE A 147 13.03 -9.53 -8.64
C ILE A 147 13.38 -10.68 -7.66
N ALA A 148 14.42 -11.46 -7.94
CA ALA A 148 14.88 -12.54 -7.05
C ALA A 148 15.51 -12.01 -5.74
N ASN A 149 15.88 -10.73 -5.69
CA ASN A 149 16.45 -10.08 -4.51
C ASN A 149 15.41 -9.35 -3.66
N LEU A 150 14.14 -9.35 -4.08
CA LEU A 150 13.06 -8.77 -3.32
C LEU A 150 12.91 -9.43 -1.95
N ARG A 151 12.47 -8.62 -1.00
CA ARG A 151 12.14 -9.01 0.36
C ARG A 151 10.72 -8.57 0.67
N VAL A 152 10.10 -9.28 1.59
CA VAL A 152 8.84 -8.83 2.20
C VAL A 152 9.10 -7.46 2.87
N GLY A 153 8.27 -6.47 2.56
CA GLY A 153 8.43 -5.08 2.98
C GLY A 153 9.21 -4.18 2.02
N ASP A 154 9.78 -4.72 0.94
CA ASP A 154 10.23 -3.85 -0.16
C ASP A 154 9.03 -3.16 -0.80
N LEU A 155 9.29 -2.06 -1.49
CA LEU A 155 8.28 -1.30 -2.22
C LEU A 155 8.30 -1.63 -3.71
N PHE A 156 7.14 -1.66 -4.33
CA PHE A 156 6.97 -1.40 -5.75
C PHE A 156 6.54 0.06 -5.91
N ILE A 157 7.23 0.80 -6.78
CA ILE A 157 6.98 2.21 -7.02
C ILE A 157 6.81 2.41 -8.52
N ALA A 158 5.73 3.07 -8.93
CA ALA A 158 5.49 3.50 -10.30
C ALA A 158 5.29 5.02 -10.33
N LYS A 159 5.95 5.70 -11.26
CA LYS A 159 5.73 7.12 -11.59
C LYS A 159 4.87 7.19 -12.85
N TYR A 160 3.91 8.11 -12.91
CA TYR A 160 3.09 8.31 -14.10
C TYR A 160 3.64 9.49 -14.89
N LEU A 161 3.89 9.29 -16.18
CA LEU A 161 4.47 10.34 -17.04
C LEU A 161 3.43 11.19 -17.76
N ASP A 162 2.14 10.88 -17.59
CA ASP A 162 1.05 11.66 -18.17
C ASP A 162 0.95 13.01 -17.44
N PRO A 163 1.29 14.15 -18.10
CA PRO A 163 1.28 15.45 -17.45
C PRO A 163 -0.14 15.93 -17.11
N GLU A 164 -1.18 15.32 -17.69
CA GLU A 164 -2.58 15.67 -17.41
C GLU A 164 -3.16 14.84 -16.25
N ALA A 165 -2.42 13.85 -15.74
CA ALA A 165 -2.86 13.03 -14.63
C ALA A 165 -2.76 13.80 -13.31
N THR A 166 -3.85 13.82 -12.54
CA THR A 166 -3.86 14.37 -11.17
C THR A 166 -3.22 13.45 -10.13
N VAL A 167 -2.84 12.24 -10.54
CA VAL A 167 -2.16 11.25 -9.71
C VAL A 167 -0.77 11.03 -10.30
N THR A 168 0.26 11.26 -9.49
CA THR A 168 1.67 11.27 -9.95
C THR A 168 2.30 9.88 -10.01
N GLY A 169 1.63 8.86 -9.47
CA GLY A 169 2.14 7.50 -9.46
C GLY A 169 1.39 6.56 -8.53
N HIS A 170 2.05 5.46 -8.14
CA HIS A 170 1.57 4.56 -7.09
C HIS A 170 2.72 3.92 -6.33
N VAL A 171 2.53 3.68 -5.03
CA VAL A 171 3.48 2.94 -4.19
C VAL A 171 2.76 1.82 -3.47
N THR A 172 3.25 0.58 -3.60
CA THR A 172 2.73 -0.57 -2.85
C THR A 172 3.86 -1.27 -2.11
N MET A 173 3.53 -2.00 -1.06
CA MET A 173 4.49 -2.79 -0.28
C MET A 173 4.38 -4.28 -0.63
N VAL A 174 5.50 -4.94 -0.87
CA VAL A 174 5.58 -6.37 -1.12
C VAL A 174 5.14 -7.13 0.14
N ASN A 175 3.98 -7.80 0.06
CA ASN A 175 3.46 -8.59 1.16
C ASN A 175 4.12 -9.96 1.22
N GLN A 176 4.32 -10.60 0.06
CA GLN A 176 4.97 -11.90 -0.06
C GLN A 176 5.96 -11.89 -1.22
N LEU A 177 6.95 -12.79 -1.17
CA LEU A 177 7.90 -12.94 -2.26
C LEU A 177 7.18 -13.30 -3.55
N PRO A 178 7.56 -12.72 -4.70
CA PRO A 178 6.91 -13.01 -5.97
C PRO A 178 6.97 -14.50 -6.31
N ARG A 179 5.85 -15.04 -6.75
CA ARG A 179 5.73 -16.42 -7.21
C ARG A 179 5.84 -16.45 -8.73
N PHE A 180 6.71 -17.30 -9.26
CA PHE A 180 6.83 -17.54 -10.69
C PHE A 180 5.53 -18.13 -11.26
N VAL A 181 5.08 -17.60 -12.40
CA VAL A 181 3.85 -18.02 -13.09
C VAL A 181 4.18 -18.67 -14.43
N SER A 182 4.93 -17.97 -15.28
CA SER A 182 5.23 -18.42 -16.64
C SER A 182 6.47 -17.72 -17.20
N MET A 183 6.99 -18.21 -18.32
CA MET A 183 8.04 -17.55 -19.08
C MET A 183 7.85 -17.71 -20.58
N THR A 184 8.42 -16.77 -21.32
CA THR A 184 8.65 -16.86 -22.77
C THR A 184 10.15 -16.96 -23.03
N SER A 185 10.58 -16.85 -24.29
CA SER A 185 12.00 -16.76 -24.64
C SER A 185 12.66 -15.47 -24.15
N THR A 186 11.90 -14.41 -23.89
CA THR A 186 12.43 -13.07 -23.54
C THR A 186 11.96 -12.54 -22.19
N THR A 187 10.92 -13.14 -21.60
CA THR A 187 10.30 -12.60 -20.38
C THR A 187 9.97 -13.68 -19.35
N ARG A 188 9.88 -13.26 -18.09
CA ARG A 188 9.32 -14.05 -16.99
C ARG A 188 8.17 -13.28 -16.35
N THR A 189 7.11 -13.99 -15.98
CA THR A 189 5.94 -13.43 -15.31
C THR A 189 5.84 -13.98 -13.91
N TYR A 190 5.56 -13.10 -12.95
CA TYR A 190 5.38 -13.42 -11.55
C TYR A 190 4.06 -12.82 -11.06
N SER A 191 3.42 -13.52 -10.14
CA SER A 191 2.37 -12.94 -9.29
C SER A 191 3.03 -12.41 -8.03
N MET A 192 2.71 -11.16 -7.65
CA MET A 192 3.26 -10.52 -6.46
C MET A 192 2.11 -10.02 -5.59
N GLU A 193 2.02 -10.57 -4.37
CA GLU A 193 1.07 -10.10 -3.38
C GLU A 193 1.59 -8.81 -2.74
N VAL A 194 0.73 -7.78 -2.71
CA VAL A 194 1.07 -6.45 -2.23
C VAL A 194 0.08 -5.98 -1.17
N ILE A 195 0.57 -5.19 -0.22
CA ILE A 195 -0.26 -4.34 0.64
C ILE A 195 -0.29 -2.94 0.01
N ASP A 196 -1.49 -2.40 -0.14
CA ASP A 196 -1.72 -1.13 -0.85
C ASP A 196 -2.90 -0.38 -0.22
N SER A 197 -2.89 0.96 -0.29
CA SER A 197 -4.09 1.79 -0.11
C SER A 197 -4.51 2.39 -1.46
N SER A 198 -5.70 2.06 -1.94
CA SER A 198 -6.22 2.48 -3.25
C SER A 198 -7.75 2.58 -3.26
N SER A 199 -8.28 3.33 -4.22
CA SER A 199 -9.72 3.41 -4.51
C SER A 199 -10.28 2.16 -5.19
N SER A 200 -9.42 1.20 -5.57
CA SER A 200 -9.82 -0.05 -6.21
C SER A 200 -8.92 -1.22 -5.82
N TYR A 201 -9.40 -2.43 -6.08
CA TYR A 201 -8.79 -3.68 -5.64
C TYR A 201 -7.95 -4.37 -6.74
N HIS A 202 -6.94 -5.16 -6.34
CA HIS A 202 -5.99 -5.87 -7.22
C HIS A 202 -6.41 -7.31 -7.50
N GLY A 203 -7.51 -7.47 -8.24
CA GLY A 203 -8.05 -8.76 -8.65
C GLY A 203 -9.02 -9.38 -7.63
N SER A 204 -9.65 -10.48 -8.01
CA SER A 204 -10.81 -11.02 -7.27
C SER A 204 -10.52 -11.57 -5.88
N ALA A 205 -9.25 -11.84 -5.56
CA ALA A 205 -8.81 -12.31 -4.26
C ALA A 205 -8.33 -11.17 -3.33
N ASP A 206 -8.41 -9.92 -3.78
CA ASP A 206 -8.05 -8.79 -2.94
C ASP A 206 -9.00 -8.67 -1.75
N THR A 207 -8.48 -8.35 -0.57
CA THR A 207 -9.26 -8.25 0.68
C THR A 207 -10.34 -7.18 0.63
N ARG A 208 -10.19 -6.19 -0.26
CA ARG A 208 -11.17 -5.12 -0.52
C ARG A 208 -12.23 -5.51 -1.54
N ASN A 209 -12.13 -6.69 -2.16
CA ASN A 209 -13.18 -7.19 -3.05
C ASN A 209 -14.38 -7.73 -2.24
N VAL A 210 -14.93 -6.87 -1.40
CA VAL A 210 -16.10 -7.05 -0.54
C VAL A 210 -16.93 -5.78 -0.63
N ILE A 211 -18.24 -5.91 -0.47
CA ILE A 211 -19.13 -4.74 -0.48
C ILE A 211 -19.06 -4.05 0.88
N ASP A 212 -18.79 -2.75 0.87
CA ASP A 212 -18.97 -1.91 2.04
C ASP A 212 -20.48 -1.66 2.24
N PRO A 213 -21.10 -2.14 3.34
CA PRO A 213 -22.52 -1.91 3.59
C PRO A 213 -22.87 -0.44 3.85
N GLY A 214 -21.89 0.44 4.09
CA GLY A 214 -22.11 1.88 4.23
C GLY A 214 -22.36 2.59 2.89
N THR A 215 -21.71 2.14 1.82
CA THR A 215 -21.78 2.77 0.48
C THR A 215 -22.50 1.92 -0.55
N GLY A 216 -22.55 0.59 -0.38
CA GLY A 216 -23.03 -0.36 -1.38
C GLY A 216 -22.02 -0.66 -2.49
N GLU A 217 -20.84 -0.05 -2.45
CA GLU A 217 -19.75 -0.24 -3.41
C GLU A 217 -18.67 -1.17 -2.85
N THR A 218 -17.69 -1.55 -3.67
CA THR A 218 -16.53 -2.30 -3.17
C THR A 218 -15.67 -1.46 -2.24
N ASP A 219 -15.11 -2.08 -1.20
CA ASP A 219 -14.26 -1.42 -0.22
C ASP A 219 -13.05 -0.72 -0.85
N THR A 220 -12.56 0.33 -0.19
CA THR A 220 -11.39 1.11 -0.61
C THR A 220 -10.34 1.14 0.50
N GLY A 221 -9.29 1.94 0.36
CA GLY A 221 -8.27 2.07 1.40
C GLY A 221 -7.32 0.89 1.40
N ILE A 222 -6.83 0.50 2.58
CA ILE A 222 -5.78 -0.50 2.74
C ILE A 222 -6.31 -1.91 2.47
N GLY A 223 -5.58 -2.69 1.69
CA GLY A 223 -5.90 -4.09 1.42
C GLY A 223 -4.68 -4.88 0.98
N ILE A 224 -4.89 -6.18 0.83
CA ILE A 224 -3.93 -7.11 0.23
C ILE A 224 -4.51 -7.62 -1.06
N GLY A 225 -3.76 -7.50 -2.16
CA GLY A 225 -4.14 -8.06 -3.44
C GLY A 225 -2.94 -8.50 -4.27
N THR A 226 -3.17 -8.96 -5.51
CA THR A 226 -2.11 -9.56 -6.33
C THR A 226 -1.91 -8.83 -7.63
N MET A 227 -0.71 -8.28 -7.82
CA MET A 227 -0.27 -7.67 -9.07
C MET A 227 0.51 -8.65 -9.93
N ARG A 228 0.60 -8.37 -11.24
CA ARG A 228 1.45 -9.11 -12.18
C ARG A 228 2.74 -8.33 -12.40
N MET A 229 3.87 -9.00 -12.21
CA MET A 229 5.19 -8.46 -12.53
C MET A 229 5.75 -9.19 -13.74
N ILE A 230 6.30 -8.45 -14.70
CA ILE A 230 6.93 -9.01 -15.89
C ILE A 230 8.37 -8.51 -15.94
N THR A 231 9.31 -9.44 -15.96
CA THR A 231 10.74 -9.16 -16.03
C THR A 231 11.33 -9.63 -17.35
N ASP A 232 12.53 -9.16 -17.67
CA ASP A 232 13.40 -9.85 -18.62
C ASP A 232 13.88 -11.22 -18.07
N THR A 233 14.68 -11.94 -18.86
CA THR A 233 15.26 -13.23 -18.43
C THR A 233 16.29 -13.11 -17.30
N ASN A 234 16.84 -11.91 -17.06
CA ASN A 234 17.78 -11.63 -15.98
C ASN A 234 17.07 -11.27 -14.67
N GLY A 235 15.75 -11.04 -14.70
CA GLY A 235 14.96 -10.66 -13.52
C GLY A 235 14.80 -9.16 -13.33
N LEU A 236 15.16 -8.33 -14.32
CA LEU A 236 14.92 -6.89 -14.31
C LEU A 236 13.46 -6.60 -14.64
N LEU A 237 12.78 -5.81 -13.81
CA LEU A 237 11.41 -5.37 -14.06
C LEU A 237 11.34 -4.57 -15.38
N ILE A 238 10.43 -4.98 -16.27
CA ILE A 238 10.20 -4.29 -17.55
C ILE A 238 8.76 -3.83 -17.71
N LYS A 239 7.79 -4.58 -17.15
CA LYS A 239 6.35 -4.26 -17.21
C LYS A 239 5.63 -4.75 -15.97
N TYR A 240 4.43 -4.24 -15.74
CA TYR A 240 3.54 -4.74 -14.68
C TYR A 240 2.07 -4.55 -15.07
N SER A 241 1.16 -5.20 -14.34
CA SER A 241 -0.27 -4.88 -14.36
C SER A 241 -0.86 -4.91 -12.95
N TRP A 242 -1.89 -4.11 -12.71
CA TRP A 242 -2.54 -3.96 -11.40
C TRP A 242 -3.26 -5.21 -10.91
N SER A 243 -3.47 -6.21 -11.76
CA SER A 243 -3.94 -7.52 -11.33
C SER A 243 -3.45 -8.64 -12.24
N MET A 244 -3.72 -9.89 -11.83
CA MET A 244 -3.51 -11.08 -12.65
C MET A 244 -4.59 -11.31 -13.71
N LEU A 245 -5.65 -10.49 -13.77
CA LEU A 245 -6.73 -10.61 -14.76
C LEU A 245 -6.21 -10.36 -16.17
N THR A 246 -6.80 -11.04 -17.16
CA THR A 246 -6.44 -10.84 -18.58
C THR A 246 -6.86 -9.46 -19.10
N SER A 247 -7.90 -8.86 -18.51
CA SER A 247 -8.36 -7.50 -18.81
C SER A 247 -7.50 -6.41 -18.18
N SER A 248 -6.57 -6.74 -17.28
CA SER A 248 -5.71 -5.75 -16.64
C SER A 248 -4.68 -5.21 -17.63
N VAL A 249 -4.69 -3.89 -17.82
CA VAL A 249 -3.75 -3.19 -18.69
C VAL A 249 -2.31 -3.43 -18.21
N ILE A 250 -1.42 -3.68 -19.17
CA ILE A 250 0.02 -3.86 -18.92
C ILE A 250 0.72 -2.54 -19.21
N TYR A 251 1.42 -2.02 -18.22
CA TYR A 251 2.20 -0.79 -18.30
C TYR A 251 3.69 -1.11 -18.41
N ASP A 252 4.42 -0.29 -19.15
CA ASP A 252 5.88 -0.34 -19.26
C ASP A 252 6.51 1.01 -18.95
N ALA A 253 7.84 1.07 -19.02
CA ALA A 253 8.59 2.25 -18.63
C ALA A 253 8.40 3.49 -19.51
N THR A 254 7.75 3.36 -20.68
CA THR A 254 7.47 4.51 -21.55
C THR A 254 6.30 5.34 -21.08
N GLU A 255 5.33 4.71 -20.39
CA GLU A 255 4.17 5.39 -19.80
C GLU A 255 4.32 5.52 -18.28
N ARG A 256 4.77 4.43 -17.64
CA ARG A 256 4.83 4.31 -16.18
C ARG A 256 6.12 3.64 -15.73
N PRO A 257 7.27 4.35 -15.75
CA PRO A 257 8.50 3.82 -15.22
C PRO A 257 8.30 3.36 -13.78
N SER A 258 8.83 2.18 -13.49
CA SER A 258 8.63 1.51 -12.21
C SER A 258 9.90 0.81 -11.75
N LEU A 259 10.04 0.68 -10.43
CA LEU A 259 11.17 0.05 -9.80
C LEU A 259 10.76 -0.61 -8.48
N PHE A 260 11.68 -1.40 -7.93
CA PHE A 260 11.60 -1.85 -6.55
C PHE A 260 12.62 -1.15 -5.68
N ALA A 261 12.27 -0.91 -4.42
CA ALA A 261 13.16 -0.28 -3.46
C ALA A 261 12.96 -0.80 -2.04
N THR A 262 14.05 -0.97 -1.29
CA THR A 262 14.02 -1.25 0.14
C THR A 262 14.07 0.06 0.92
N ILE A 263 13.16 0.24 1.88
CA ILE A 263 13.30 1.27 2.92
C ILE A 263 14.28 0.76 3.98
N PRO A 264 15.29 1.55 4.39
CA PRO A 264 16.20 1.19 5.46
C PRO A 264 15.44 0.89 6.76
N GLN A 265 15.85 -0.17 7.46
CA GLN A 265 15.32 -0.51 8.79
C GLN A 265 16.33 -0.03 9.83
N TYR A 266 16.33 1.27 10.12
CA TYR A 266 17.16 1.79 11.20
C TYR A 266 16.45 1.55 12.52
N TYR A 267 16.93 0.59 13.31
CA TYR A 267 16.62 0.56 14.73
C TYR A 267 17.45 1.65 15.37
N PHE A 268 16.83 2.75 15.80
CA PHE A 268 17.51 3.71 16.66
C PHE A 268 17.91 2.99 17.95
N TYR A 269 19.17 2.58 18.03
CA TYR A 269 19.78 1.97 19.20
C TYR A 269 19.77 3.03 20.32
N GLY A 270 18.72 3.02 21.15
CA GLY A 270 18.51 4.01 22.21
C GLY A 270 17.05 4.30 22.54
N GLN A 271 16.11 3.99 21.64
CA GLN A 271 14.67 4.03 21.93
C GLN A 271 14.01 2.76 21.41
N GLN A 272 14.16 1.67 22.16
CA GLN A 272 13.19 0.58 22.06
C GLN A 272 11.82 1.16 22.47
N PRO A 273 10.75 1.07 21.67
CA PRO A 273 9.42 1.38 22.15
C PRO A 273 9.04 0.31 23.16
N SER A 274 9.35 0.55 24.44
CA SER A 274 9.10 -0.33 25.59
C SER A 274 7.62 -0.60 25.88
N ARG A 275 6.70 -0.36 24.93
CA ARG A 275 5.26 -0.29 25.17
C ARG A 275 4.36 -1.00 24.16
N MET A 276 4.92 -1.83 23.26
CA MET A 276 4.10 -2.61 22.32
C MET A 276 3.45 -3.87 22.93
N LEU A 277 3.70 -4.17 24.21
CA LEU A 277 3.00 -5.20 24.99
C LEU A 277 2.49 -4.55 26.29
N GLY A 278 1.17 -4.48 26.44
CA GLY A 278 0.49 -3.44 27.22
C GLY A 278 0.70 -3.43 28.74
N THR A 279 0.77 -2.20 29.27
CA THR A 279 0.06 -1.76 30.49
C THR A 279 -0.39 -0.30 30.29
N ALA A 280 -1.60 0.02 30.75
CA ALA A 280 -2.38 1.24 30.50
C ALA A 280 -1.77 2.55 31.10
N PRO A 281 -2.35 3.75 30.88
CA PRO A 281 -1.71 4.86 30.16
C PRO A 281 -1.26 6.03 31.06
N ASP A 282 -0.46 6.94 30.48
CA ASP A 282 -0.33 8.32 30.97
C ASP A 282 -0.55 9.28 29.79
N SER A 283 -1.29 10.35 30.05
CA SER A 283 -2.01 11.19 29.09
C SER A 283 -1.15 12.31 28.52
N GLY A 284 -0.92 12.29 27.20
CA GLY A 284 -0.32 13.42 26.47
C GLY A 284 -0.81 13.44 25.02
N THR A 285 -1.73 14.35 24.72
CA THR A 285 -2.30 14.56 23.39
C THR A 285 -1.38 15.45 22.53
N THR A 286 -0.91 14.95 21.40
CA THR A 286 -0.38 15.75 20.29
C THR A 286 -1.29 15.59 19.07
N THR A 287 -2.04 16.63 18.76
CA THR A 287 -2.79 16.77 17.49
C THR A 287 -1.88 17.39 16.43
N PHE A 288 -1.73 16.72 15.30
CA PHE A 288 -1.07 17.27 14.10
C PHE A 288 -2.15 17.66 13.09
N ASN A 289 -2.26 18.96 12.81
CA ASN A 289 -3.02 19.47 11.67
C ASN A 289 -2.05 19.62 10.50
N ASP A 290 -2.35 18.96 9.38
CA ASP A 290 -1.63 19.15 8.12
C ASP A 290 -2.66 19.55 7.05
N SER A 291 -2.49 20.74 6.50
CA SER A 291 -3.34 21.31 5.47
C SER A 291 -2.72 21.09 4.10
N VAL A 292 -3.33 20.23 3.28
CA VAL A 292 -3.04 20.11 1.85
C VAL A 292 -3.76 21.24 1.10
N LYS A 293 -3.04 21.95 0.24
CA LYS A 293 -3.65 22.89 -0.71
C LYS A 293 -4.27 22.09 -1.85
N ILE A 294 -5.60 22.07 -1.91
CA ILE A 294 -6.33 21.69 -3.12
C ILE A 294 -6.36 22.92 -4.03
N GLY A 295 -5.87 22.76 -5.26
CA GLY A 295 -5.95 23.78 -6.29
C GLY A 295 -7.38 23.92 -6.79
N ASP A 296 -8.10 24.92 -6.29
CA ASP A 296 -9.37 25.35 -6.87
C ASP A 296 -9.10 26.34 -8.02
N GLY A 297 -9.14 25.82 -9.24
CA GLY A 297 -9.31 26.62 -10.44
C GLY A 297 -10.78 26.86 -10.73
N ALA A 298 -11.31 28.04 -10.41
CA ALA A 298 -12.52 28.57 -11.02
C ALA A 298 -12.48 30.11 -11.04
N ASN A 299 -12.02 30.66 -12.17
CA ASN A 299 -12.33 32.03 -12.55
C ASN A 299 -13.84 32.14 -12.81
N VAL A 300 -14.56 32.87 -11.98
CA VAL A 300 -15.92 33.34 -12.28
C VAL A 300 -15.86 34.84 -12.54
N GLY A 301 -16.40 35.22 -13.69
CA GLY A 301 -16.28 36.52 -14.30
C GLY A 301 -16.81 37.69 -13.47
N THR A 302 -16.16 38.81 -13.67
CA THR A 302 -16.68 40.15 -13.44
C THR A 302 -17.99 40.36 -14.19
N VAL A 303 -19.03 40.76 -13.45
CA VAL A 303 -20.21 41.44 -14.00
C VAL A 303 -20.26 42.81 -13.36
N ASP A 304 -20.31 43.82 -14.22
CA ASP A 304 -20.53 45.22 -13.90
C ASP A 304 -21.80 45.44 -13.06
N SER A 305 -21.73 46.39 -12.12
CA SER A 305 -22.79 47.38 -11.93
C SER A 305 -22.31 48.59 -11.12
N LEU A 306 -22.15 49.71 -11.83
CA LEU A 306 -22.70 51.04 -11.53
C LEU A 306 -22.75 51.48 -10.05
N THR A 307 -21.82 52.35 -9.64
CA THR A 307 -21.96 53.83 -9.51
C THR A 307 -20.64 54.43 -9.06
#